data_AF-A0A927I009-F1
#
_entry.id   AF-A0A927I009-F1
#
_cell.length_a   1.000
_cell.length_b   1.000
_cell.length_c   1.000
_cell.angle_alpha   90.00
_cell.angle_beta   90.00
_cell.angle_gamma   90.00
#
_symmetry.space_group_name_H-M   'P 1'
#
loop_
_entity.id
_entity.type
_entity.pdbx_description
1 polymer ?
#
loop_
_entity_poly.entity_id
_entity_poly.type
_entity_poly.pdbx_seq_one_letter_code
_entity_poly.pdbx_strand_id
1 'polypeptide(L)'
;MRGTTMRGLVLAAILAASAPSPAWPAEPGKGEFLQDYITCELWMKREATDAEMHAAIGRWLVDALRQQSPRRLPHLSDEVIIDAVERHCAAQPGHKLSVAAFLAGHRLPD
;
A
#
# COMPACT_ATOMS: atom_id res chain seq x y z
N MET A 1 40.66 -9.11 -57.30
CA MET A 1 40.30 -10.10 -56.27
C MET A 1 41.02 -9.78 -54.97
N ARG A 2 40.32 -9.15 -54.01
CA ARG A 2 40.65 -9.05 -52.59
C ARG A 2 39.39 -8.50 -51.92
N GLY A 3 38.80 -9.31 -51.06
CA GLY A 3 37.55 -8.99 -50.37
C GLY A 3 37.77 -8.10 -49.16
N THR A 4 36.72 -7.37 -48.80
CA THR A 4 36.41 -6.93 -47.43
C THR A 4 35.14 -6.09 -47.50
N THR A 5 33.98 -6.70 -47.22
CA THR A 5 32.79 -5.93 -46.80
C THR A 5 31.84 -6.78 -45.95
N MET A 6 32.39 -7.53 -44.99
CA MET A 6 31.62 -8.19 -43.94
C MET A 6 31.59 -7.27 -42.70
N ARG A 7 30.92 -6.12 -42.80
CA ARG A 7 30.79 -5.19 -41.66
C ARG A 7 29.52 -4.33 -41.66
N GLY A 8 28.56 -4.61 -42.56
CA GLY A 8 27.36 -3.78 -42.71
C GLY A 8 26.07 -4.33 -42.09
N LEU A 9 26.07 -5.54 -41.52
CA LEU A 9 24.82 -6.27 -41.23
C LEU A 9 24.51 -6.47 -39.73
N VAL A 10 25.25 -5.85 -38.81
CA VAL A 10 25.05 -6.08 -37.35
C VAL A 10 24.32 -4.93 -36.64
N LEU A 11 24.08 -3.79 -37.30
CA LEU A 11 23.47 -2.62 -36.65
C LEU A 11 21.95 -2.47 -36.84
N ALA A 12 21.31 -3.30 -37.66
CA ALA A 12 19.86 -3.20 -37.91
C ALA A 12 18.98 -3.98 -36.91
N ALA A 13 19.56 -4.80 -36.02
CA ALA A 13 18.78 -5.67 -35.13
C ALA A 13 18.45 -5.07 -33.74
N ILE A 14 19.04 -3.93 -33.36
CA ILE A 14 18.94 -3.41 -31.99
C ILE A 14 17.79 -2.37 -31.83
N LEU A 15 17.20 -1.89 -32.92
CA LEU A 15 16.15 -0.85 -32.87
C LEU A 15 14.71 -1.38 -32.76
N ALA A 16 14.51 -2.70 -32.67
CA ALA A 16 13.17 -3.32 -32.61
C ALA A 16 12.72 -3.73 -31.19
N ALA A 17 13.48 -3.40 -30.14
CA ALA A 17 13.17 -3.79 -28.75
C ALA A 17 12.68 -2.64 -27.86
N SER A 18 12.38 -1.47 -28.44
CA SER A 18 11.70 -0.37 -27.75
C SER A 18 10.24 -0.30 -28.16
N ALA A 19 9.52 -1.41 -28.06
CA ALA A 19 8.09 -1.33 -27.91
C ALA A 19 7.86 -0.76 -26.50
N PRO A 20 7.20 0.41 -26.33
CA PRO A 20 6.68 0.75 -25.02
C PRO A 20 5.76 -0.39 -24.64
N SER A 21 6.16 -1.16 -23.61
CA SER A 21 5.23 -2.08 -22.98
C SER A 21 3.97 -1.26 -22.72
N PRO A 22 2.78 -1.70 -23.17
CA PRO A 22 1.57 -1.04 -22.71
C PRO A 22 1.69 -1.04 -21.19
N ALA A 23 1.67 0.15 -20.60
CA ALA A 23 1.47 0.30 -19.18
C ALA A 23 0.08 -0.29 -18.94
N TRP A 24 0.02 -1.60 -18.75
CA TRP A 24 -1.15 -2.23 -18.18
C TRP A 24 -1.39 -1.47 -16.89
N PRO A 25 -2.58 -0.90 -16.69
CA PRO A 25 -2.91 -0.38 -15.37
C PRO A 25 -2.58 -1.51 -14.41
N ALA A 26 -1.71 -1.22 -13.43
CA ALA A 26 -1.43 -2.18 -12.37
C ALA A 26 -2.80 -2.69 -11.92
N GLU A 27 -3.01 -4.01 -12.01
CA GLU A 27 -4.25 -4.61 -11.51
C GLU A 27 -4.49 -4.02 -10.12
N PRO A 28 -5.71 -3.53 -9.82
CA PRO A 28 -6.03 -3.00 -8.49
C PRO A 28 -5.50 -4.00 -7.49
N GLY A 29 -4.52 -3.54 -6.69
CA GLY A 29 -3.61 -4.44 -6.01
C GLY A 29 -4.41 -5.49 -5.25
N LYS A 30 -4.02 -6.76 -5.34
CA LYS A 30 -4.67 -7.86 -4.59
C LYS A 30 -4.75 -7.61 -3.07
N GLY A 31 -4.10 -6.57 -2.57
CA GLY A 31 -4.22 -6.04 -1.21
C GLY A 31 -5.40 -5.08 -0.95
N GLU A 32 -6.13 -4.60 -1.96
CA GLU A 32 -7.32 -3.72 -1.78
C GLU A 32 -8.55 -4.54 -1.35
N PHE A 33 -8.63 -5.80 -1.79
CA PHE A 33 -9.75 -6.70 -1.50
C PHE A 33 -9.72 -7.31 -0.08
N LEU A 34 -8.56 -7.42 0.57
CA LEU A 34 -8.46 -7.97 1.94
C LEU A 34 -8.80 -6.94 3.03
N GLN A 35 -8.70 -5.64 2.72
CA GLN A 35 -8.93 -4.54 3.67
C GLN A 35 -10.39 -4.50 4.14
N ASP A 36 -11.30 -4.91 3.25
CA ASP A 36 -12.74 -4.87 3.48
C ASP A 36 -13.27 -5.99 4.38
N TYR A 37 -12.48 -7.03 4.62
CA TYR A 37 -12.84 -8.17 5.47
C TYR A 37 -12.32 -8.06 6.90
N ILE A 38 -11.37 -7.14 7.15
CA ILE A 38 -10.84 -6.94 8.49
C ILE A 38 -11.78 -5.98 9.24
N THR A 39 -12.46 -6.49 10.27
CA THR A 39 -13.22 -5.66 11.21
C THR A 39 -12.33 -5.14 12.32
N CYS A 40 -12.76 -4.05 12.95
CA CYS A 40 -12.14 -3.52 14.16
C CYS A 40 -12.04 -4.61 15.24
N GLU A 41 -13.12 -5.36 15.48
CA GLU A 41 -13.10 -6.46 16.44
C GLU A 41 -12.05 -7.53 16.10
N LEU A 42 -11.96 -7.92 14.83
CA LEU A 42 -11.00 -8.93 14.40
C LEU A 42 -9.56 -8.46 14.61
N TRP A 43 -9.26 -7.21 14.26
CA TRP A 43 -7.92 -6.65 14.43
C TRP A 43 -7.57 -6.50 15.92
N MET A 44 -8.43 -5.89 16.73
CA MET A 44 -8.19 -5.73 18.17
C MET A 44 -7.98 -7.08 18.88
N LYS A 45 -8.69 -8.15 18.49
CA LYS A 45 -8.48 -9.50 19.04
C LYS A 45 -7.13 -10.12 18.67
N ARG A 46 -6.53 -9.70 17.54
CA ARG A 46 -5.21 -10.20 17.11
C ARG A 46 -4.09 -9.72 18.00
N GLU A 47 -4.22 -8.59 18.68
CA GLU A 47 -3.21 -8.14 19.65
C GLU A 47 -2.87 -9.23 20.69
N ALA A 48 -3.88 -9.94 21.21
CA ALA A 48 -3.71 -11.00 22.20
C ALA A 48 -3.38 -12.39 21.60
N THR A 49 -3.72 -12.63 20.34
CA THR A 49 -3.68 -13.98 19.72
C THR A 49 -2.59 -14.14 18.65
N ASP A 50 -2.18 -13.04 18.05
CA ASP A 50 -1.22 -12.96 16.95
C ASP A 50 -0.68 -11.51 16.83
N ALA A 51 0.23 -11.17 17.75
CA ALA A 51 0.78 -9.82 17.86
C ALA A 51 1.56 -9.39 16.60
N GLU A 52 2.16 -10.35 15.87
CA GLU A 52 2.85 -10.08 14.62
C GLU A 52 1.86 -9.63 13.54
N MET A 53 0.73 -10.33 13.39
CA MET A 53 -0.32 -9.93 12.47
C MET A 53 -0.95 -8.59 12.87
N HIS A 54 -1.15 -8.35 14.17
CA HIS A 54 -1.64 -7.05 14.66
C HIS A 54 -0.72 -5.92 14.21
N ALA A 55 0.59 -6.07 14.43
CA ALA A 55 1.61 -5.10 14.05
C ALA A 55 1.71 -4.91 12.53
N ALA A 56 1.66 -6.00 11.75
CA ALA A 56 1.70 -5.93 10.29
C ALA A 56 0.50 -5.16 9.71
N ILE A 57 -0.71 -5.44 10.21
CA ILE A 57 -1.92 -4.71 9.83
C ILE A 57 -1.83 -3.24 10.27
N GLY A 58 -1.38 -2.97 11.49
CA GLY A 58 -1.19 -1.61 12.00
C GLY A 58 -0.23 -0.80 11.13
N ARG A 59 0.91 -1.38 10.74
CA ARG A 59 1.87 -0.71 9.85
C ARG A 59 1.28 -0.43 8.47
N TRP A 60 0.62 -1.41 7.87
CA TRP A 60 -0.06 -1.24 6.59
C TRP A 60 -1.08 -0.08 6.63
N LEU A 61 -1.83 0.02 7.74
CA LEU A 61 -2.84 1.05 7.94
C LEU A 61 -2.21 2.47 8.03
N VAL A 62 -1.11 2.61 8.76
CA VAL A 62 -0.34 3.86 8.83
C VAL A 62 0.14 4.28 7.44
N ASP A 63 0.72 3.35 6.68
CA ASP A 63 1.22 3.63 5.33
C ASP A 63 0.08 4.05 4.39
N ALA A 64 -1.08 3.37 4.46
CA ALA A 64 -2.26 3.73 3.69
C ALA A 64 -2.80 5.12 4.03
N LEU A 65 -2.89 5.46 5.32
CA LEU A 65 -3.33 6.79 5.76
C LEU A 65 -2.38 7.90 5.30
N ARG A 66 -1.07 7.69 5.40
CA ARG A 66 -0.07 8.66 4.93
C ARG A 66 -0.12 8.85 3.42
N GLN A 67 -0.37 7.78 2.65
CA GLN A 67 -0.57 7.89 1.20
C GLN A 67 -1.81 8.73 0.86
N GLN A 68 -2.90 8.60 1.62
CA GLN A 68 -4.13 9.37 1.42
C GLN A 68 -4.02 10.82 1.90
N SER A 69 -3.18 11.09 2.90
CA SER A 69 -2.98 12.42 3.51
C SER A 69 -1.51 12.84 3.58
N PRO A 70 -0.82 13.00 2.43
CA PRO A 70 0.64 13.12 2.34
C PRO A 70 1.22 14.41 2.92
N ARG A 71 0.38 15.39 3.28
CA ARG A 71 0.82 16.64 3.92
C ARG A 71 0.55 16.69 5.43
N ARG A 72 -0.49 15.99 5.88
CA ARG A 72 -1.00 16.09 7.25
C ARG A 72 -0.40 15.03 8.18
N LEU A 73 -0.22 13.80 7.72
CA LEU A 73 0.16 12.69 8.59
C LEU A 73 1.66 12.34 8.67
N PRO A 74 2.59 12.81 7.79
CA PRO A 74 3.99 12.38 7.87
C PRO A 74 4.73 12.76 9.16
N HIS A 75 4.27 13.80 9.87
CA HIS A 75 4.94 14.29 11.08
C HIS A 75 4.45 13.61 12.36
N LEU A 76 3.34 12.85 12.29
CA LEU A 76 2.80 12.08 13.41
C LEU A 76 3.50 10.73 13.48
N SER A 77 3.77 10.24 14.70
CA SER A 77 4.35 8.91 14.89
C SER A 77 3.33 7.81 14.53
N ASP A 78 3.84 6.63 14.22
CA ASP A 78 3.01 5.47 13.89
C ASP A 78 2.07 5.15 15.07
N GLU A 79 2.57 5.24 16.31
CA GLU A 79 1.82 4.97 17.54
C GLU A 79 0.65 5.95 17.71
N VAL A 80 0.84 7.24 17.47
CA VAL A 80 -0.25 8.23 17.57
C VAL A 80 -1.39 7.93 16.57
N ILE A 81 -1.01 7.50 15.36
CA ILE A 81 -1.97 7.11 14.33
C ILE A 81 -2.70 5.83 14.74
N ILE A 82 -1.96 4.81 15.18
CA ILE A 82 -2.49 3.52 15.63
C ILE A 82 -3.45 3.71 16.81
N ASP A 83 -3.05 4.43 17.85
CA ASP A 83 -3.86 4.74 19.04
C ASP A 83 -5.20 5.42 18.68
N ALA A 84 -5.21 6.29 17.67
CA ALA A 84 -6.44 6.93 17.21
C ALA A 84 -7.41 5.92 16.57
N VAL A 85 -6.88 4.97 15.82
CA VAL A 85 -7.66 3.91 15.16
C VAL A 85 -8.15 2.90 16.19
N GLU A 86 -7.30 2.47 17.11
CA GLU A 86 -7.67 1.56 18.20
C GLU A 86 -8.78 2.14 19.07
N ARG A 87 -8.70 3.42 19.44
CA ARG A 87 -9.79 4.11 20.16
C ARG A 87 -11.10 4.12 19.37
N HIS A 88 -11.04 4.30 18.04
CA HIS A 88 -12.24 4.18 17.21
C HIS A 88 -12.78 2.75 17.22
N CYS A 89 -11.90 1.76 17.07
CA CYS A 89 -12.27 0.36 17.02
C CYS A 89 -12.83 -0.16 18.36
N ALA A 90 -12.32 0.33 19.49
CA ALA A 90 -12.89 0.07 20.81
C ALA A 90 -14.31 0.63 20.95
N ALA A 91 -14.58 1.81 20.39
CA ALA A 91 -15.91 2.42 20.41
C ALA A 91 -16.90 1.78 19.43
N GLN A 92 -16.42 1.28 18.28
CA GLN A 92 -17.24 0.74 17.21
C GLN A 92 -16.66 -0.57 16.64
N PRO A 93 -16.72 -1.68 17.41
CA PRO A 93 -16.05 -2.94 17.06
C PRO A 93 -16.57 -3.58 15.76
N GLY A 94 -17.85 -3.35 15.43
CA GLY A 94 -18.48 -3.87 14.22
C GLY A 94 -18.09 -3.14 12.93
N HIS A 95 -17.35 -2.02 13.02
CA HIS A 95 -16.88 -1.31 11.83
C HIS A 95 -15.80 -2.09 11.11
N LYS A 96 -15.76 -1.92 9.78
CA LYS A 96 -14.59 -2.29 8.99
C LYS A 96 -13.39 -1.46 9.43
N LEU A 97 -12.22 -2.08 9.47
CA LEU A 97 -10.98 -1.44 9.88
C LEU A 97 -10.61 -0.29 8.94
N SER A 98 -10.81 -0.45 7.64
CA SER A 98 -10.58 0.61 6.64
C SER A 98 -11.44 1.87 6.91
N VAL A 99 -12.70 1.67 7.29
CA VAL A 99 -13.63 2.77 7.65
C VAL A 99 -13.18 3.43 8.95
N ALA A 100 -12.84 2.65 9.96
CA ALA A 100 -12.33 3.18 11.23
C ALA A 100 -11.03 3.97 11.05
N ALA A 101 -10.10 3.46 10.23
CA ALA A 101 -8.85 4.11 9.85
C ALA A 101 -9.11 5.49 9.24
N PHE A 102 -9.95 5.55 8.21
CA PHE A 102 -10.29 6.80 7.54
C PHE A 102 -10.91 7.82 8.51
N LEU A 103 -11.89 7.40 9.32
CA LEU A 103 -12.56 8.28 10.27
C LEU A 103 -11.65 8.73 11.41
N ALA A 104 -10.74 7.88 11.87
CA ALA A 104 -9.74 8.23 12.87
C ALA A 104 -8.71 9.21 12.29
N GLY A 105 -8.20 8.95 11.08
CA GLY A 105 -7.25 9.83 10.39
C GLY A 105 -7.79 11.24 10.12
N HIS A 106 -9.12 11.37 9.93
CA HIS A 106 -9.77 12.67 9.79
C HIS A 106 -9.82 13.47 11.10
N ARG A 107 -9.71 12.82 12.25
CA ARG A 107 -9.71 13.46 13.59
C ARG A 107 -8.31 13.76 14.11
N LEU A 108 -7.27 13.26 13.44
CA LEU A 108 -5.89 13.57 13.79
C LEU A 108 -5.57 15.04 13.48
N PRO A 109 -4.68 15.67 14.27
CA PRO A 109 -4.28 17.07 14.05
C PRO A 109 -3.52 17.26 12.72
N ASP A 110 -3.44 18.52 12.31
CA ASP A 110 -2.71 19.00 11.12
C ASP A 110 -1.23 19.28 11.40
#